data_AF-A0A9D5YEY9-F1
#
_entry.id   AF-A0A9D5YEY9-F1
#
_cell.length_a   1.000
_cell.length_b   1.000
_cell.length_c   1.000
_cell.angle_alpha   90.00
_cell.angle_beta   90.00
_cell.angle_gamma   90.00
#
_symmetry.space_group_name_H-M   'P 1'
#
loop_
_entity.id
_entity.type
_entity.pdbx_description
1 polymer ?
#
loop_
_entity_poly.entity_id
_entity_poly.type
_entity_poly.pdbx_seq_one_letter_code
_entity_poly.pdbx_strand_id
1 'polypeptide(L)' 'MSKKCNEKCNILCEAKNCVYHSTDSKCTASSIKVGSKNACSCSDTCCDTFKMRENETGTF' A
#
# COMPACT_ATOMS: atom_id res chain seq x y z
N MET A 1 -12.15 20.41 -2.57
CA MET A 1 -11.75 19.87 -3.89
C MET A 1 -11.09 18.50 -3.70
N SER A 2 -11.79 17.40 -3.93
CA SER A 2 -11.21 16.05 -3.84
C SER A 2 -10.43 15.76 -5.12
N LYS A 3 -9.10 15.89 -5.08
CA LYS A 3 -8.21 15.55 -6.19
C LYS A 3 -8.34 14.06 -6.48
N LYS A 4 -9.11 13.72 -7.51
CA LYS A 4 -9.18 12.36 -8.05
C LYS A 4 -7.97 12.17 -8.94
N CYS A 5 -7.00 11.38 -8.47
CA CYS A 5 -5.88 10.96 -9.31
C CYS A 5 -6.44 9.99 -10.36
N ASN A 6 -6.69 10.50 -11.57
CA ASN A 6 -7.18 9.73 -12.73
C ASN A 6 -6.02 9.14 -13.55
N GLU A 7 -4.80 9.20 -13.01
CA GLU A 7 -3.64 8.54 -13.57
C GLU A 7 -3.30 7.36 -12.69
N LYS A 8 -3.05 6.22 -13.33
CA LYS A 8 -2.63 4.98 -12.68
C LYS A 8 -1.51 5.33 -11.69
N CYS A 9 -1.80 5.21 -10.40
CA CYS A 9 -0.88 5.67 -9.37
C CYS A 9 0.37 4.77 -9.42
N ASN A 10 1.48 5.32 -9.90
CA ASN A 10 2.77 4.62 -9.96
C ASN A 10 3.36 4.55 -8.55
N ILE A 11 2.72 3.77 -7.68
CA ILE A 11 3.15 3.60 -6.30
C ILE A 11 4.03 2.37 -6.25
N LEU A 12 5.26 2.57 -5.80
CA LEU A 12 6.16 1.46 -5.55
C LEU A 12 5.68 0.68 -4.33
N CYS A 13 5.60 -0.63 -4.47
CA CYS A 13 5.23 -1.54 -3.40
C CYS A 13 6.38 -2.52 -3.20
N GLU A 14 7.19 -2.31 -2.16
CA GLU A 14 8.28 -3.22 -1.80
C GLU A 14 7.81 -4.37 -0.89
N ALA A 15 6.58 -4.27 -0.37
CA ALA A 15 5.97 -5.31 0.44
C ALA A 15 5.58 -6.51 -0.44
N LYS A 16 6.54 -7.41 -0.70
CA LYS A 16 6.36 -8.65 -1.50
C LYS A 16 5.26 -9.57 -0.97
N ASN A 17 4.95 -9.39 0.31
CA ASN A 17 3.93 -10.13 1.05
C ASN A 17 2.55 -9.48 0.94
N CYS A 18 2.44 -8.34 0.23
CA CYS A 18 1.18 -7.67 -0.04
C CYS A 18 0.47 -8.34 -1.23
N VAL A 19 -0.84 -8.59 -1.12
CA VAL A 19 -1.64 -9.08 -2.25
C VAL A 19 -1.68 -8.12 -3.45
N TYR A 20 -1.42 -6.83 -3.20
CA TYR A 20 -1.40 -5.80 -4.23
C TYR A 20 0.00 -5.56 -4.82
N HIS A 21 1.02 -6.30 -4.39
CA HIS A 21 2.36 -6.20 -4.95
C HIS A 21 2.42 -6.87 -6.32
N SER A 22 2.90 -6.14 -7.32
CA SER A 22 3.20 -6.64 -8.67
C SER A 22 4.67 -7.01 -8.80
N THR A 23 5.00 -7.87 -9.77
CA THR A 23 6.37 -8.27 -10.10
C THR A 23 7.30 -7.10 -10.48
N ASP A 24 6.73 -5.99 -10.93
CA ASP A 24 7.44 -4.74 -11.24
C ASP A 24 7.65 -3.83 -10.01
N SER A 25 7.50 -4.38 -8.79
CA SER A 25 7.53 -3.62 -7.52
C SER A 25 6.53 -2.46 -7.49
N LYS A 26 5.36 -2.65 -8.12
CA LYS A 26 4.28 -1.67 -8.17
C LYS A 26 3.07 -2.13 -7.39
N CYS A 27 2.35 -1.19 -6.79
CA CYS A 27 1.06 -1.44 -6.17
C CYS A 27 -0.02 -1.50 -7.24
N THR A 28 -0.79 -2.58 -7.27
CA THR A 28 -1.93 -2.79 -8.17
C THR A 28 -3.27 -2.39 -7.54
N ALA A 29 -3.25 -1.90 -6.30
CA ALA A 29 -4.47 -1.47 -5.62
C ALA A 29 -5.15 -0.33 -6.38
N SER A 30 -6.44 -0.48 -6.66
CA SER A 30 -7.23 0.56 -7.33
C SER A 30 -7.36 1.84 -6.50
N SER A 31 -7.15 1.76 -5.19
CA SER A 31 -7.13 2.90 -4.29
C SER A 31 -6.22 2.59 -3.11
N ILE A 32 -5.28 3.50 -2.82
CA ILE A 32 -4.42 3.40 -1.64
C ILE A 32 -4.99 4.32 -0.57
N LYS A 33 -5.28 3.73 0.59
CA LYS A 33 -5.52 4.43 1.83
C LYS A 33 -4.19 4.46 2.57
N VAL A 34 -3.72 5.67 2.78
CA VAL A 34 -2.58 5.92 3.65
C VAL A 34 -3.15 6.05 5.06
N GLY A 35 -2.79 5.10 5.92
CA GLY A 35 -3.09 5.13 7.33
C GLY A 35 -2.09 6.00 8.04
N SER A 36 -2.60 7.01 8.75
CA SER A 36 -1.96 7.77 9.83
C SER A 36 -2.56 9.19 9.91
N LYS A 37 -3.63 9.34 10.69
CA LYS A 37 -4.28 10.65 10.88
C LYS A 37 -3.35 11.71 11.48
N ASN A 38 -2.27 11.28 12.16
CA ASN A 38 -1.30 12.11 12.87
C ASN A 38 0.17 11.76 12.53
N ALA A 39 0.48 11.15 11.37
CA ALA A 39 1.89 10.92 11.05
C ALA A 39 2.64 12.25 10.92
N CYS A 40 3.64 12.45 11.78
CA CYS A 40 4.60 13.55 11.63
C CYS A 40 5.82 13.11 10.81
N SER A 41 6.07 11.80 10.70
CA SER A 41 7.21 11.26 9.97
C SER A 41 6.79 10.25 8.91
N CYS A 42 7.62 10.06 7.89
CA CYS A 42 7.41 9.04 6.86
C CYS A 42 7.28 7.63 7.47
N SER A 43 7.99 7.36 8.57
CA SER A 43 7.93 6.08 9.29
C SER A 43 6.60 5.83 10.00
N ASP A 44 5.87 6.90 10.36
CA ASP A 44 4.54 6.81 10.97
C ASP A 44 3.44 6.60 9.92
N THR A 45 3.79 6.76 8.64
CA THR A 45 2.87 6.64 7.51
C THR A 45 2.77 5.19 7.10
N CYS A 46 1.64 4.54 7.38
CA CYS A 46 1.38 3.15 7.03
C CYS A 46 0.43 3.03 5.84
N CYS A 47 0.50 1.92 5.11
CA CYS A 47 -0.44 1.62 4.03
C CYS A 47 -1.63 0.85 4.61
N ASP A 48 -2.74 1.53 4.91
CA ASP A 48 -3.99 0.88 5.37
C ASP A 48 -4.62 -0.02 4.31
N THR A 49 -4.23 0.16 3.04
CA THR A 49 -4.60 -0.77 1.96
C THR A 49 -3.77 -2.06 1.99
N PHE A 50 -2.69 -2.15 2.79
CA PHE A 50 -1.89 -3.36 2.87
C PHE A 50 -2.74 -4.56 3.31
N LYS A 51 -2.62 -5.66 2.55
CA LYS A 51 -3.21 -6.94 2.89
C LYS A 51 -2.17 -8.02 2.67
N MET A 52 -1.93 -8.82 3.69
CA MET A 52 -1.01 -9.95 3.60
C MET A 52 -1.55 -11.00 2.63
N ARG A 53 -0.68 -11.59 1.81
CA ARG A 53 -1.02 -12.76 1.00
C ARG A 53 -1.23 -13.97 1.90
N GLU A 54 -2.32 -14.70 1.69
CA GLU A 54 -2.75 -15.85 2.52
C GLU A 54 -1.77 -17.05 2.50
N ASN A 55 -0.65 -16.94 1.78
CA ASN A 55 0.34 -18.02 1.62
C ASN A 55 1.59 -17.83 2.49
N GLU A 56 1.58 -16.85 3.40
CA GLU A 56 2.69 -16.59 4.32
C GLU A 56 2.11 -16.62 5.73
N THR A 57 2.06 -17.83 6.28
CA THR A 57 1.68 -18.09 7.67
C THR A 57 2.76 -17.53 8.59
N GLY A 58 2.76 -16.21 8.79
CA GLY A 58 3.46 -15.57 9.89
C GLY A 58 2.58 -15.66 11.12
N THR A 59 2.77 -16.73 11.90
CA THR A 59 2.44 -16.71 13.33
C THR A 59 3.09 -15.45 13.93
N PHE A 60 2.28 -14.62 14.58
CA PHE A 60 2.72 -13.40 15.27
C PHE A 60 3.84 -13.67 16.27
#